data_AF-A0AAD0FM75-F1
#
_entry.id   AF-A0AAD0FM75-F1
#
_cell.length_a   1.000
_cell.length_b   1.000
_cell.length_c   1.000
_cell.angle_alpha   90.00
_cell.angle_beta   90.00
_cell.angle_gamma   90.00
#
_symmetry.space_group_name_H-M   'P 1'
#
loop_
_entity.id
_entity.type
_entity.pdbx_description
1 polymer ?
#
loop_
_entity_poly.entity_id
_entity_poly.type
_entity_poly.pdbx_seq_one_letter_code
_entity_poly.pdbx_strand_id
1 'polypeptide(L)'
;MPALSEFSNVTSTAINVVIKKGYRVWFMKETETYCAEKDGWDFMADSPCSLLGIISIYEFKNPSRYEEYWWLEEGISESQLSSAPPRYTSVVDRQP
;
A
#
# COMPACT_ATOMS: atom_id res chain seq x y z
N MET A 1 20.35 3.50 -7.06
CA MET A 1 19.00 3.62 -7.68
C MET A 1 18.15 2.49 -7.13
N PRO A 2 16.93 2.74 -6.65
CA PRO A 2 16.03 1.65 -6.23
C PRO A 2 15.61 0.83 -7.45
N ALA A 3 15.38 -0.47 -7.26
CA ALA A 3 14.92 -1.35 -8.35
C ALA A 3 13.45 -1.11 -8.74
N LEU A 4 12.67 -0.53 -7.83
CA LEU A 4 11.28 -0.14 -8.02
C LEU A 4 11.04 1.12 -7.18
N SER A 5 10.40 2.12 -7.77
CA SER A 5 10.02 3.37 -7.10
C SER A 5 8.66 3.81 -7.58
N GLU A 6 7.94 4.56 -6.76
CA GLU A 6 6.67 5.13 -7.17
C GLU A 6 6.88 6.09 -8.35
N PHE A 7 6.25 5.76 -9.47
CA PHE A 7 6.22 6.54 -10.71
C PHE A 7 4.96 6.14 -11.50
N SER A 8 4.63 6.88 -12.56
CA SER A 8 3.36 6.72 -13.29
C SER A 8 3.08 5.29 -13.81
N ASN A 9 4.11 4.53 -14.15
CA ASN A 9 4.00 3.12 -14.54
C ASN A 9 3.64 2.20 -13.35
N VAL A 10 4.19 2.46 -12.17
CA VAL A 10 3.88 1.72 -10.94
C VAL A 10 2.46 2.05 -10.45
N THR A 11 2.04 3.30 -10.58
CA THR A 11 0.66 3.76 -10.28
C THR A 11 -0.37 2.88 -11.00
N SER A 12 -0.22 2.70 -12.31
CA SER A 12 -1.13 1.86 -13.11
C SER A 12 -1.06 0.38 -12.70
N THR A 13 0.12 -0.09 -12.31
CA THR A 13 0.32 -1.47 -11.84
C THR A 13 -0.42 -1.70 -10.51
N ALA A 14 -0.33 -0.77 -9.56
CA ALA A 14 -1.00 -0.87 -8.27
C ALA A 14 -2.53 -0.94 -8.42
N ILE A 15 -3.12 -0.08 -9.25
CA ILE A 15 -4.58 -0.12 -9.55
C ILE A 15 -4.98 -1.50 -10.10
N ASN A 16 -4.24 -2.01 -11.09
CA ASN A 16 -4.52 -3.31 -11.69
C ASN A 16 -4.40 -4.47 -10.70
N VAL A 17 -3.46 -4.41 -9.75
CA VAL A 17 -3.34 -5.42 -8.68
C VAL A 17 -4.57 -5.39 -7.78
N VAL A 18 -5.00 -4.20 -7.34
CA VAL A 18 -6.20 -4.04 -6.51
C VAL A 18 -7.45 -4.60 -7.21
N ILE A 19 -7.65 -4.28 -8.49
CA ILE A 19 -8.76 -4.82 -9.29
C ILE A 19 -8.67 -6.36 -9.40
N LYS A 20 -7.49 -6.92 -9.69
CA LYS A 20 -7.28 -8.38 -9.78
C LYS A 20 -7.51 -9.11 -8.46
N LYS A 21 -7.37 -8.43 -7.31
CA LYS A 21 -7.72 -8.95 -5.99
C LYS A 21 -9.24 -8.95 -5.71
N GLY A 22 -10.04 -8.45 -6.65
CA GLY A 22 -11.51 -8.44 -6.60
C GLY A 22 -12.12 -7.19 -5.99
N TYR A 23 -11.35 -6.10 -5.84
CA TYR A 23 -11.85 -4.83 -5.34
C TYR A 23 -12.49 -4.00 -6.47
N ARG A 24 -13.55 -3.27 -6.15
CA ARG A 24 -14.08 -2.19 -6.99
C ARG A 24 -13.29 -0.93 -6.70
N VAL A 25 -12.72 -0.29 -7.72
CA VAL A 25 -11.85 0.88 -7.57
C VAL A 25 -12.45 2.09 -8.28
N TRP A 26 -12.36 3.26 -7.67
CA TRP A 26 -12.73 4.54 -8.29
C TRP A 26 -11.82 5.66 -7.82
N PHE A 27 -11.84 6.78 -8.55
CA PHE A 27 -11.14 8.01 -8.18
C PHE A 27 -12.18 9.08 -7.84
N MET A 28 -12.07 9.66 -6.65
CA MET A 28 -12.93 10.74 -6.17
C MET A 28 -12.29 12.08 -6.51
N LYS A 29 -12.89 12.82 -7.45
CA LYS A 29 -12.30 14.06 -7.98
C LYS A 29 -12.34 15.21 -6.97
N GLU A 30 -13.35 15.21 -6.11
CA GLU A 30 -13.59 16.26 -5.12
C GLU A 30 -12.49 16.33 -4.06
N THR A 31 -11.92 15.17 -3.71
CA THR A 31 -10.86 15.02 -2.71
C THR A 31 -9.53 14.62 -3.33
N GLU A 32 -9.48 14.40 -4.65
CA GLU A 32 -8.33 13.88 -5.39
C GLU A 32 -7.77 12.56 -4.81
N THR A 33 -8.65 11.69 -4.32
CA THR A 33 -8.27 10.42 -3.67
C THR A 33 -8.66 9.19 -4.48
N TYR A 34 -7.91 8.10 -4.27
CA TYR A 34 -8.19 6.78 -4.80
C TYR A 34 -8.94 5.97 -3.76
N CYS A 35 -10.06 5.38 -4.17
CA CYS A 35 -10.91 4.60 -3.31
C CYS A 35 -11.04 3.17 -3.82
N ALA A 36 -11.26 2.23 -2.90
CA ALA A 36 -11.61 0.87 -3.23
C ALA A 36 -12.65 0.32 -2.25
N GLU A 37 -13.43 -0.67 -2.69
CA GLU A 37 -14.34 -1.41 -1.83
C GLU A 37 -14.31 -2.91 -2.16
N LYS A 38 -14.46 -3.74 -1.13
CA LYS A 38 -14.73 -5.17 -1.26
C LYS A 38 -15.48 -5.70 -0.03
N ASP A 39 -16.55 -6.44 -0.28
CA ASP A 39 -17.34 -7.13 0.75
C ASP A 39 -17.79 -6.22 1.92
N GLY A 40 -18.10 -4.95 1.61
CA GLY A 40 -18.53 -3.95 2.58
C GLY A 40 -17.41 -3.17 3.28
N TRP A 41 -16.14 -3.50 3.02
CA TRP A 41 -14.99 -2.74 3.50
C TRP A 41 -14.53 -1.74 2.43
N ASP A 42 -14.40 -0.47 2.82
CA ASP A 42 -13.93 0.61 1.96
C ASP A 42 -12.55 1.15 2.39
N PHE A 43 -11.82 1.66 1.41
CA PHE A 43 -10.45 2.11 1.54
C PHE A 43 -10.27 3.40 0.76
N MET A 44 -9.43 4.30 1.26
CA MET A 44 -9.12 5.57 0.62
C MET A 44 -7.65 5.93 0.83
N ALA A 45 -6.99 6.44 -0.20
CA ALA A 45 -5.62 6.94 -0.10
C ALA A 45 -5.29 7.98 -1.18
N ASP A 46 -4.23 8.76 -0.95
CA ASP A 46 -3.79 9.83 -1.85
C ASP A 46 -3.01 9.32 -3.07
N SER A 47 -2.56 8.05 -3.05
CA SER A 47 -1.89 7.41 -4.19
C SER A 47 -2.33 5.95 -4.34
N PRO A 48 -2.24 5.37 -5.56
CA PRO A 48 -2.55 3.96 -5.75
C PRO A 48 -1.60 3.00 -5.02
N CYS A 49 -0.34 3.39 -4.80
CA CYS A 49 0.59 2.59 -4.00
C CYS A 49 0.15 2.59 -2.53
N SER A 50 -0.24 3.75 -1.99
CA SER A 50 -0.79 3.85 -0.65
C SER A 50 -2.11 3.08 -0.50
N LEU A 51 -3.00 3.14 -1.50
CA LEU A 51 -4.25 2.37 -1.50
C LEU A 51 -3.96 0.86 -1.45
N LEU A 52 -3.03 0.38 -2.28
CA LEU A 52 -2.57 -1.00 -2.24
C LEU A 52 -1.96 -1.37 -0.88
N GLY A 53 -1.23 -0.44 -0.25
CA GLY A 53 -0.68 -0.59 1.10
C GLY A 53 -1.75 -0.79 2.16
N ILE A 54 -2.75 0.08 2.23
CA ILE A 54 -3.86 -0.01 3.20
C ILE A 54 -4.65 -1.30 3.00
N ILE A 55 -4.94 -1.68 1.75
CA ILE A 55 -5.59 -2.97 1.44
C ILE A 55 -4.74 -4.15 1.93
N SER A 56 -3.41 -4.07 1.78
CA SER A 56 -2.51 -5.13 2.25
C SER A 56 -2.52 -5.26 3.78
N ILE A 57 -2.69 -4.15 4.51
CA ILE A 57 -2.87 -4.18 5.98
C ILE A 57 -4.18 -4.89 6.33
N TYR A 58 -5.28 -4.57 5.64
CA TYR A 58 -6.57 -5.26 5.81
C TYR A 58 -6.46 -6.76 5.55
N GLU A 59 -5.84 -7.16 4.43
CA GLU A 59 -5.64 -8.57 4.08
C GLU A 59 -4.77 -9.29 5.12
N PHE A 60 -3.74 -8.63 5.65
CA PHE A 60 -2.88 -9.19 6.70
C PHE A 60 -3.63 -9.41 8.02
N LYS A 61 -4.41 -8.41 8.47
CA LYS A 61 -5.16 -8.49 9.73
C LYS A 61 -6.38 -9.41 9.61
N ASN A 62 -6.95 -9.55 8.40
CA ASN A 62 -8.10 -10.38 8.08
C ASN A 62 -9.24 -10.25 9.12
N PRO A 63 -9.75 -9.02 9.37
CA PRO A 63 -10.75 -8.80 10.41
C PRO A 63 -12.07 -9.48 10.06
N SER A 64 -12.68 -10.17 11.03
CA SER A 64 -13.99 -10.82 10.85
C SER A 64 -15.18 -9.89 11.10
N ARG A 65 -14.93 -8.75 11.75
CA ARG A 65 -15.92 -7.70 12.04
C ARG A 65 -15.23 -6.36 12.22
N TYR A 66 -15.99 -5.27 12.07
CA TYR A 66 -15.51 -3.93 12.36
C TYR A 66 -15.35 -3.70 13.86
N GLU A 67 -14.17 -3.24 14.26
CA GLU A 67 -13.85 -2.71 15.59
C GLU A 67 -12.96 -1.48 15.41
N GLU A 68 -13.14 -0.42 16.20
CA GLU A 68 -12.27 0.75 16.07
C GLU A 68 -10.79 0.36 16.28
N TYR A 69 -9.91 0.89 15.43
CA TYR A 69 -8.46 0.65 15.49
C TYR A 69 -8.04 -0.83 15.32
N TRP A 70 -8.85 -1.68 14.68
CA TRP A 70 -8.50 -3.09 14.41
C TRP A 70 -7.14 -3.27 13.70
N TRP A 71 -6.67 -2.25 12.98
CA TRP A 71 -5.40 -2.24 12.25
C TRP A 71 -4.18 -1.90 13.11
N LEU A 72 -4.37 -1.44 14.36
CA LEU A 72 -3.26 -1.07 15.24
C LEU A 72 -2.40 -2.30 15.55
N GLU A 73 -1.09 -2.09 15.62
CA GLU A 73 -0.08 -3.10 15.92
C GLU A 73 0.93 -2.51 16.91
N GLU A 74 1.35 -3.30 17.89
CA GLU A 74 2.46 -2.91 18.77
C GLU A 74 3.79 -3.16 18.05
N GLY A 75 4.75 -2.24 18.19
CA GLY A 75 6.05 -2.42 17.57
C GLY A 75 6.88 -1.16 17.41
N ILE A 76 7.74 -1.19 16.39
CA ILE A 76 8.66 -0.11 16.06
C ILE A 76 7.87 1.01 15.37
N SER A 77 7.97 2.23 15.88
CA SER A 77 7.45 3.43 15.22
C SER A 77 8.43 3.99 14.20
N GLU A 78 7.96 4.88 13.33
CA GLU A 78 8.79 5.57 12.35
C GLU A 78 10.00 6.28 12.99
N SER A 79 9.82 6.87 14.18
CA SER A 79 10.89 7.60 14.88
C SER A 79 12.02 6.70 15.41
N GLN A 80 11.80 5.39 15.44
CA GLN A 80 12.79 4.40 15.83
C GLN A 80 13.56 3.81 14.64
N LEU A 81 13.19 4.17 13.39
CA LEU A 81 13.90 3.73 12.20
C LEU A 81 15.28 4.40 12.10
N SER A 82 16.29 3.62 11.70
CA SER A 82 17.62 4.15 11.40
C SER A 82 17.55 5.10 10.20
N SER A 83 18.10 6.31 10.33
CA SER A 83 18.29 7.24 9.22
C SER A 83 19.41 6.82 8.27
N ALA A 84 20.29 5.91 8.69
CA ALA A 84 21.34 5.35 7.85
C ALA A 84 20.89 4.02 7.22
N PRO A 85 21.02 3.84 5.89
CA PRO A 85 20.74 2.56 5.27
C PRO A 85 21.74 1.50 5.74
N PRO A 86 21.32 0.25 5.94
CA PRO A 86 22.25 -0.84 6.21
C PRO A 86 23.17 -1.07 5.00
N ARG A 87 24.27 -1.81 5.18
CA ARG A 87 25.07 -2.26 4.03
C ARG A 87 24.26 -3.30 3.24
N TYR A 88 23.99 -3.03 1.97
CA TYR A 88 23.36 -3.96 1.05
C TYR A 88 23.91 -3.79 -0.37
N THR A 89 23.77 -4.82 -1.21
CA THR A 89 24.05 -4.75 -2.66
C THR A 89 22.73 -4.75 -3.40
N SER A 90 22.42 -3.64 -4.08
CA SER A 90 21.20 -3.51 -4.87
C SER A 90 21.16 -4.55 -5.98
N VAL A 91 19.98 -5.06 -6.30
CA VAL A 91 19.81 -6.00 -7.43
C VAL A 91 20.18 -5.38 -8.77
N VAL A 92 20.09 -4.04 -8.89
CA VAL A 92 20.48 -3.32 -10.12
C VAL A 92 22.01 -3.26 -10.29
N ASP A 93 22.76 -3.48 -9.21
CA ASP A 93 24.23 -3.47 -9.20
C ASP A 93 24.81 -4.91 -9.23
N ARG A 94 23.96 -5.93 -9.07
CA ARG A 94 24.37 -7.32 -9.26
C ARG A 94 24.58 -7.53 -10.75
N GLN A 95 25.83 -7.62 -11.19
CA GLN A 95 26.11 -8.10 -12.54
C GLN A 95 25.57 -9.54 -12.67
N PRO A 96 24.97 -9.90 -13.82
CA PRO A 96 24.56 -11.27 -14.08
C PRO A 96 25.75 -12.23 -14.15
#